data_AF-A0A7M3WE81-F1
#
_entry.id   AF-A0A7M3WE81-F1
#
_cell.length_a   1.000
_cell.length_b   1.000
_cell.length_c   1.000
_cell.angle_alpha   90.00
_cell.angle_beta   90.00
_cell.angle_gamma   90.00
#
_symmetry.space_group_name_H-M   'P 1'
#
loop_
_entity.id
_entity.type
_entity.pdbx_description
1 polymer ?
#
loop_
_entity_poly.entity_id
_entity_poly.type
_entity_poly.pdbx_seq_one_letter_code
_entity_poly.pdbx_strand_id
1 'polypeptide(L)'
;MGKRTRSQRKGSSPKNRVSSHRFPAANRLPRVKGEIAEVVDLVHSPAHTAPLAKVKFEDGQIAHLAAPEGIAVGQSVAFGDKVSLRPGNVTTL
;
A
#
# COMPACT_ATOMS: atom_id res chain seq x y z
N MET A 1 -36.32 11.01 -27.08
CA MET A 1 -35.52 10.79 -25.85
C MET A 1 -34.03 10.79 -26.19
N GLY A 2 -33.19 11.42 -25.35
CA GLY A 2 -31.74 11.45 -25.54
C GLY A 2 -31.05 10.14 -25.16
N LYS A 3 -29.81 9.93 -25.66
CA LYS A 3 -28.96 8.79 -25.27
C LYS A 3 -28.36 9.03 -23.88
N ARG A 4 -27.93 7.93 -23.22
CA ARG A 4 -27.23 7.99 -21.93
C ARG A 4 -26.00 8.90 -21.97
N THR A 5 -25.85 9.71 -20.92
CA THR A 5 -24.68 10.58 -20.73
C THR A 5 -23.41 9.76 -20.47
N ARG A 6 -22.23 10.39 -20.63
CA ARG A 6 -20.95 9.72 -20.39
C ARG A 6 -20.82 9.22 -18.95
N SER A 7 -21.33 9.96 -17.96
CA SER A 7 -21.30 9.54 -16.55
C SER A 7 -22.09 8.26 -16.31
N GLN A 8 -23.31 8.15 -16.86
CA GLN A 8 -24.13 6.94 -16.78
C GLN A 8 -23.45 5.72 -17.44
N ARG A 9 -22.70 5.94 -18.52
CA ARG A 9 -21.93 4.88 -19.20
C ARG A 9 -20.68 4.46 -18.41
N LYS A 10 -20.08 5.34 -17.61
CA LYS A 10 -18.90 5.01 -16.79
C LYS A 10 -19.21 3.92 -15.76
N GLY A 11 -20.36 4.00 -15.08
CA GLY A 11 -20.75 3.00 -14.08
C GLY A 11 -21.21 1.66 -14.66
N SER A 12 -21.67 1.63 -15.92
CA SER A 12 -22.30 0.44 -16.52
C SER A 12 -21.40 -0.33 -17.51
N SER A 13 -20.25 0.20 -17.91
CA SER A 13 -19.37 -0.41 -18.92
C SER A 13 -17.99 -0.78 -18.36
N PRO A 14 -17.47 -2.00 -18.62
CA PRO A 14 -16.10 -2.39 -18.28
C PRO A 14 -15.02 -1.53 -18.95
N LYS A 15 -15.34 -0.82 -20.04
CA LYS A 15 -14.39 0.03 -20.79
C LYS A 15 -13.71 1.10 -19.93
N ASN A 16 -14.39 1.58 -18.89
CA ASN A 16 -13.85 2.60 -17.99
C ASN A 16 -13.31 2.02 -16.67
N ARG A 17 -13.24 0.69 -16.55
CA ARG A 17 -12.72 0.01 -15.35
C ARG A 17 -11.20 -0.04 -15.42
N VAL A 18 -10.56 0.12 -14.26
CA VAL A 18 -9.12 -0.07 -14.14
C VAL A 18 -8.75 -1.55 -14.25
N SER A 19 -7.55 -1.82 -14.76
CA SER A 19 -7.00 -3.17 -14.89
C SER A 19 -6.42 -3.67 -13.57
N SER A 20 -7.26 -3.90 -12.58
CA SER A 20 -6.84 -4.20 -11.20
C SER A 20 -6.00 -5.48 -11.05
N HIS A 21 -6.16 -6.46 -11.95
CA HIS A 21 -5.35 -7.68 -11.94
C HIS A 21 -3.86 -7.45 -12.23
N ARG A 22 -3.47 -6.26 -12.70
CA ARG A 22 -2.06 -5.86 -12.90
C ARG A 22 -1.45 -5.21 -11.67
N PHE A 23 -2.23 -5.02 -10.60
CA PHE A 23 -1.72 -4.37 -9.39
C PHE A 23 -0.88 -5.37 -8.60
N PRO A 24 0.36 -5.02 -8.23
CA PRO A 24 1.27 -5.96 -7.57
C PRO A 24 0.81 -6.30 -6.16
N ALA A 25 0.22 -5.33 -5.45
CA ALA A 25 -0.31 -5.52 -4.10
C ALA A 25 -1.28 -4.39 -3.73
N ALA A 26 -2.06 -4.61 -2.67
CA ALA A 26 -2.85 -3.57 -2.04
C ALA A 26 -1.97 -2.74 -1.09
N ASN A 27 -1.94 -1.42 -1.30
CA ASN A 27 -1.32 -0.49 -0.37
C ASN A 27 -2.25 -0.25 0.83
N ARG A 28 -2.00 -0.92 1.96
CA ARG A 28 -2.82 -0.78 3.17
C ARG A 28 -1.94 -0.90 4.41
N LEU A 29 -2.18 -0.01 5.37
CA LEU A 29 -1.59 -0.13 6.70
C LEU A 29 -2.16 -1.38 7.42
N PRO A 30 -1.29 -2.28 7.90
CA PRO A 30 -1.72 -3.45 8.67
C PRO A 30 -2.36 -2.99 9.99
N ARG A 31 -3.41 -3.71 10.41
CA ARG A 31 -4.14 -3.42 11.65
C ARG A 31 -3.48 -4.08 12.85
N VAL A 32 -2.21 -3.75 13.06
CA VAL A 32 -1.35 -4.29 14.12
C VAL A 32 -0.93 -3.18 15.08
N LYS A 33 -0.63 -3.54 16.33
CA LYS A 33 -0.16 -2.61 17.35
C LYS A 33 0.93 -3.28 18.20
N GLY A 34 2.06 -2.60 18.36
CA GLY A 34 3.20 -3.10 19.12
C GLY A 34 4.06 -4.11 18.35
N GLU A 35 3.98 -4.12 17.02
CA GLU A 35 4.71 -5.06 16.18
C GLU A 35 5.79 -4.37 15.35
N ILE A 36 6.83 -5.13 15.03
CA ILE A 36 7.92 -4.71 14.15
C ILE A 36 7.90 -5.61 12.92
N ALA A 37 8.05 -5.00 11.75
CA ALA A 37 8.21 -5.70 10.48
C ALA A 37 9.54 -5.32 9.83
N GLU A 38 10.10 -6.23 9.05
CA GLU A 38 11.29 -5.98 8.25
C GLU A 38 10.90 -5.72 6.79
N VAL A 39 11.51 -4.71 6.17
CA VAL A 39 11.36 -4.45 4.73
C VAL A 39 12.13 -5.52 3.96
N VAL A 40 11.41 -6.37 3.24
CA VAL A 40 12.03 -7.47 2.47
C VAL A 40 12.23 -7.14 1.00
N ASP A 41 11.47 -6.18 0.44
CA ASP A 41 11.57 -5.80 -0.97
C ASP A 41 10.93 -4.42 -1.25
N LEU A 42 11.33 -3.79 -2.36
CA LEU A 42 10.73 -2.56 -2.88
C LEU A 42 10.16 -2.80 -4.28
N VAL A 43 8.83 -2.78 -4.39
CA VAL A 43 8.10 -3.19 -5.59
C VAL A 43 7.55 -1.97 -6.32
N HIS A 44 7.78 -1.87 -7.62
CA HIS A 44 7.15 -0.83 -8.45
C HIS A 44 5.64 -1.06 -8.55
N SER A 45 4.82 -0.04 -8.24
CA SER A 45 3.36 -0.09 -8.42
C SER A 45 2.90 0.69 -9.65
N PRO A 46 2.40 0.00 -10.70
CA PRO A 46 1.78 0.65 -11.85
C PRO A 46 0.49 1.42 -11.51
N ALA A 47 -0.12 1.14 -10.34
CA ALA A 47 -1.35 1.77 -9.89
C ALA A 47 -1.12 3.14 -9.23
N HIS A 48 0.04 3.32 -8.62
CA HIS A 48 0.36 4.50 -7.80
C HIS A 48 1.48 5.35 -8.39
N THR A 49 2.17 4.88 -9.43
CA THR A 49 3.36 5.54 -9.99
C THR A 49 4.41 5.80 -8.90
N ALA A 50 4.50 4.89 -7.94
CA ALA A 50 5.34 5.00 -6.75
C ALA A 50 5.78 3.60 -6.28
N PRO A 51 6.90 3.49 -5.54
CA PRO A 51 7.33 2.23 -4.94
C PRO A 51 6.45 1.84 -3.75
N LEU A 52 6.25 0.53 -3.59
CA LEU A 52 5.67 -0.08 -2.40
C LEU A 52 6.75 -0.82 -1.63
N ALA A 53 6.80 -0.65 -0.32
CA ALA A 53 7.61 -1.47 0.56
C ALA A 53 6.83 -2.74 0.89
N LYS A 54 7.42 -3.90 0.57
CA LYS A 54 6.96 -5.20 1.04
C LYS A 54 7.60 -5.46 2.38
N VAL A 55 6.78 -5.60 3.42
CA VAL A 55 7.25 -5.85 4.79
C VAL A 55 6.80 -7.23 5.26
N LYS A 56 7.64 -7.86 6.08
CA LYS A 56 7.38 -9.16 6.68
C LYS A 56 7.40 -9.03 8.20
N PHE A 57 6.36 -9.54 8.84
CA PHE A 57 6.22 -9.61 10.30
C PHE A 57 6.91 -10.87 10.85
N GLU A 58 7.13 -10.91 12.16
CA GLU A 58 7.74 -12.06 12.84
C GLU A 58 6.92 -13.36 12.67
N ASP A 59 5.59 -13.24 12.62
CA ASP A 59 4.67 -14.34 12.38
C ASP A 59 4.66 -14.83 10.92
N GLY A 60 5.42 -14.17 10.04
CA GLY A 60 5.53 -14.49 8.62
C GLY A 60 4.48 -13.81 7.74
N GLN A 61 3.56 -13.01 8.29
CA GLN A 61 2.61 -12.24 7.49
C GLN A 61 3.34 -11.20 6.62
N ILE A 62 2.80 -10.97 5.42
CA ILE A 62 3.35 -10.03 4.46
C ILE A 62 2.34 -8.91 4.24
N ALA A 63 2.80 -7.67 4.34
CA ALA A 63 2.02 -6.48 3.99
C ALA A 63 2.76 -5.63 2.97
N HIS A 64 2.01 -4.77 2.28
CA HIS A 64 2.57 -3.78 1.36
C HIS A 64 2.06 -2.40 1.74
N LEU A 65 2.98 -1.46 1.88
CA LEU A 65 2.70 -0.06 2.19
C LEU A 65 3.43 0.86 1.20
N ALA A 66 2.96 2.09 1.07
CA ALA A 66 3.69 3.12 0.36
C ALA A 66 5.09 3.28 0.98
N ALA A 67 6.12 3.16 0.15
CA ALA A 67 7.50 3.34 0.60
C ALA A 67 7.77 4.84 0.79
N PRO A 68 8.06 5.32 2.02
CA PRO A 68 8.55 6.68 2.22
C PRO A 68 9.98 6.82 1.68
N GLU A 69 10.40 8.06 1.46
CA GLU A 69 11.77 8.35 1.04
C GLU A 69 12.78 7.86 2.10
N GLY A 70 13.89 7.30 1.63
CA GLY A 70 14.97 6.78 2.49
C GLY A 70 14.73 5.37 3.06
N ILE A 71 13.61 4.71 2.72
CA ILE A 71 13.38 3.32 3.12
C ILE A 71 14.26 2.36 2.31
N ALA A 72 14.81 1.34 2.97
CA ALA A 72 15.69 0.35 2.34
C ALA A 72 15.32 -1.09 2.76
N VAL A 73 15.72 -2.07 1.95
CA VAL A 73 15.61 -3.50 2.28
C VAL A 73 16.46 -3.80 3.52
N GLY A 74 15.93 -4.60 4.44
CA GLY A 74 16.52 -4.92 5.74
C GLY A 74 16.18 -3.92 6.85
N GLN A 75 15.49 -2.81 6.53
CA GLN A 75 15.10 -1.83 7.54
C GLN A 75 13.92 -2.35 8.38
N SER A 76 13.97 -2.13 9.70
CA SER A 76 12.85 -2.39 10.59
C SER A 76 11.86 -1.23 10.61
N VAL A 77 10.58 -1.55 10.48
CA VAL A 77 9.44 -0.63 10.56
C VAL A 77 8.58 -1.04 11.75
N ALA A 78 8.35 -0.10 12.66
CA ALA A 78 7.57 -0.34 13.86
C ALA A 78 6.16 0.27 13.76
N PHE A 79 5.18 -0.47 14.27
CA PHE A 79 3.76 -0.11 14.27
C PHE A 79 3.26 -0.05 15.72
N GLY A 80 2.80 1.10 16.21
CA GLY A 80 2.26 1.20 17.58
C GLY A 80 2.05 2.62 18.06
N ASP A 81 1.66 2.76 19.34
CA ASP A 81 1.35 4.07 19.94
C ASP A 81 2.60 4.77 20.52
N LYS A 82 3.67 4.03 20.83
CA LYS A 82 4.95 4.56 21.34
C LYS A 82 6.11 4.07 20.47
N VAL A 83 6.32 4.75 19.35
CA VAL A 83 7.36 4.41 18.37
C VAL A 83 8.34 5.55 18.22
N SER A 84 9.59 5.21 17.87
CA SER A 84 10.57 6.25 17.53
C SER A 84 10.10 7.03 16.30
N LEU A 85 10.19 8.36 16.36
CA LEU A 85 9.80 9.23 15.25
C LEU A 85 10.87 9.18 14.16
N ARG A 86 10.72 8.22 13.25
CA ARG A 86 11.61 7.99 12.11
C ARG A 86 10.77 7.70 10.86
N PRO A 87 11.23 8.11 9.67
CA PRO A 87 10.57 7.74 8.41
C PRO A 87 10.38 6.22 8.31
N GLY A 88 9.16 5.79 7.99
CA GLY A 88 8.76 4.39 7.94
C GLY A 88 7.85 3.97 9.09
N ASN A 89 8.10 4.45 10.32
CA ASN A 89 7.31 4.03 11.49
C ASN A 89 5.88 4.57 11.45
N VAL A 90 4.95 3.79 11.97
CA VAL A 90 3.51 4.07 11.94
C VAL A 90 3.01 4.26 13.37
N THR A 91 2.44 5.44 13.63
CA THR A 91 1.87 5.81 14.93
C THR A 91 0.53 6.52 14.75
N THR A 92 -0.23 6.58 15.84
CA THR A 92 -1.43 7.43 15.96
C THR A 92 -1.01 8.89 16.17
N LEU A 93 -1.83 9.84 15.68
CA LEU A 93 -1.68 11.29 15.91
C LEU A 93 -2.27 11.71 17.26
#